data_AF-A0AAD1SBD0-F1
#
_entry.id   AF-A0AAD1SBD0-F1
#
_cell.length_a   1.000
_cell.length_b   1.000
_cell.length_c   1.000
_cell.angle_alpha   90.00
_cell.angle_beta   90.00
_cell.angle_gamma   90.00
#
_symmetry.space_group_name_H-M   'P 1'
#
loop_
_entity.id
_entity.type
_entity.pdbx_description
1 polymer ?
#
loop_
_entity_poly.entity_id
_entity_poly.type
_entity_poly.pdbx_seq_one_letter_code
_entity_poly.pdbx_strand_id
1 'polypeptide(L)'
;VQLKNTISSQYVIRTQPTNMCLSTLECAAIALSVMEKNTEIQETILRPLQALCTFQLQHGAQVHHSKEHLLKNGLYDKPLPKNKRKLKKMQFLVNNVKI
;
A
#
# COMPACT_ATOMS: atom_id res chain seq x y z
N VAL A 1 6.01 2.05 4.95
CA VAL A 1 7.45 1.78 4.77
C VAL A 1 7.65 1.32 3.34
N GLN A 2 8.73 1.74 2.67
CA GLN A 2 9.00 1.35 1.28
C GLN A 2 10.37 0.68 1.23
N LEU A 3 10.44 -0.51 0.66
CA LEU A 3 11.71 -1.20 0.41
C LEU A 3 12.23 -0.75 -0.97
N LYS A 4 13.56 -0.79 -1.17
CA LYS A 4 14.17 -0.50 -2.48
C LYS A 4 13.85 -1.54 -3.54
N ASN A 5 13.30 -2.70 -3.15
CA ASN A 5 12.82 -3.70 -4.09
C ASN A 5 11.52 -3.24 -4.77
N THR A 6 11.18 -3.86 -5.89
CA THR A 6 9.98 -3.54 -6.68
C THR A 6 8.72 -4.20 -6.14
N ILE A 7 8.71 -4.64 -4.88
CA ILE A 7 7.56 -5.35 -4.32
C ILE A 7 6.45 -4.32 -4.02
N SER A 8 5.32 -4.48 -4.71
CA SER A 8 4.12 -3.73 -4.38
C SER A 8 3.43 -4.40 -3.19
N SER A 9 2.91 -3.57 -2.29
CA SER A 9 2.10 -4.04 -1.17
C SER A 9 0.83 -4.71 -1.70
N GLN A 10 0.50 -5.90 -1.19
CA GLN A 10 -0.77 -6.56 -1.52
C GLN A 10 -1.94 -5.86 -0.82
N TYR A 11 -1.65 -5.17 0.29
CA TYR A 11 -2.65 -4.49 1.11
C TYR A 11 -2.46 -2.99 1.10
N VAL A 12 -3.58 -2.26 1.06
CA VAL A 12 -3.58 -0.81 1.19
C VAL A 12 -3.70 -0.44 2.66
N ILE A 13 -2.70 0.29 3.17
CA ILE A 13 -2.77 0.91 4.50
C ILE A 13 -3.46 2.27 4.42
N ARG A 14 -4.24 2.64 5.46
CA ARG A 14 -5.03 3.88 5.51
C ARG A 14 -4.25 5.12 5.09
N THR A 15 -2.97 5.19 5.46
CA THR A 15 -2.06 6.29 5.13
C THR A 15 -0.99 5.84 4.14
N GLN A 16 -1.40 5.56 2.90
CA GLN A 16 -0.50 5.15 1.83
C GLN A 16 -0.36 6.25 0.75
N PRO A 17 0.84 6.82 0.55
CA PRO A 17 1.08 7.74 -0.57
C PRO A 17 1.17 7.00 -1.91
N THR A 18 1.83 5.83 -1.95
CA THR A 18 2.12 5.05 -3.17
C THR A 18 1.88 3.56 -2.94
N ASN A 19 1.54 2.79 -3.97
CA ASN A 19 1.28 1.32 -3.87
C ASN A 19 2.50 0.49 -3.41
N MET A 20 3.71 1.05 -3.48
CA MET A 20 4.94 0.44 -2.97
C MET A 20 5.07 0.48 -1.44
N CYS A 21 4.22 1.21 -0.73
CA CYS A 21 4.27 1.23 0.72
C CYS A 21 3.67 -0.05 1.31
N LEU A 22 4.50 -0.86 1.95
CA LEU A 22 4.10 -2.07 2.64
C LEU A 22 3.30 -1.78 3.90
N SER A 23 2.39 -2.71 4.22
CA SER A 23 1.74 -2.75 5.52
C SER A 23 2.73 -3.08 6.64
N THR A 24 2.37 -2.73 7.89
CA THR A 24 3.17 -3.07 9.06
C THR A 24 3.44 -4.58 9.15
N LEU A 25 2.45 -5.40 8.79
CA LEU A 25 2.58 -6.86 8.82
C LEU A 25 3.53 -7.36 7.73
N GLU A 26 3.40 -6.89 6.49
CA GLU A 26 4.33 -7.25 5.40
C GLU A 26 5.76 -6.85 5.72
N CYS A 27 5.96 -5.66 6.31
CA CYS A 27 7.29 -5.25 6.78
C CYS A 27 7.85 -6.20 7.84
N ALA A 28 7.06 -6.56 8.84
CA ALA A 28 7.50 -7.49 9.88
C ALA A 28 7.82 -8.86 9.31
N ALA A 29 6.97 -9.38 8.41
CA ALA A 29 7.14 -10.67 7.76
C ALA A 29 8.44 -10.71 6.93
N ILE A 30 8.72 -9.67 6.13
CA ILE A 30 9.95 -9.56 5.36
C ILE A 30 11.17 -9.44 6.28
N ALA A 31 11.09 -8.60 7.32
CA ALA A 31 12.20 -8.41 8.26
C ALA A 31 12.56 -9.73 8.97
N LEU A 32 11.57 -10.44 9.51
CA LEU A 32 11.77 -11.73 10.17
C LEU A 32 12.33 -12.78 9.20
N SER A 33 11.80 -12.83 7.99
CA SER A 33 12.30 -13.76 6.96
C SER A 33 13.78 -13.56 6.65
N VAL A 34 14.25 -12.31 6.59
CA VAL A 34 15.66 -12.00 6.37
C VAL A 34 16.50 -12.33 7.62
N MET A 35 16.01 -11.97 8.81
CA MET A 35 16.73 -12.21 10.07
C MET A 35 16.93 -13.70 10.35
N GLU A 36 15.90 -14.51 10.12
CA GLU A 36 15.91 -15.96 10.37
C GLU A 36 16.42 -16.78 9.16
N LYS A 37 16.74 -16.11 8.04
CA LYS A 37 17.11 -16.76 6.77
C LYS A 37 16.09 -17.80 6.30
N ASN A 38 14.81 -17.55 6.60
CA ASN A 38 13.71 -18.44 6.26
C ASN A 38 12.65 -17.66 5.47
N THR A 39 12.48 -17.99 4.19
CA THR A 39 11.49 -17.35 3.31
C THR A 39 10.06 -17.77 3.60
N GLU A 40 9.84 -18.95 4.20
CA GLU A 40 8.51 -19.48 4.54
C GLU A 40 7.81 -18.64 5.62
N ILE A 41 8.57 -17.90 6.43
CA ILE A 41 8.02 -16.98 7.43
C ILE A 41 7.09 -15.94 6.79
N GLN A 42 7.42 -15.47 5.57
CA GLN A 42 6.57 -14.50 4.88
C GLN A 42 5.19 -15.09 4.59
N GLU A 43 5.16 -16.29 4.01
CA GLU A 43 3.90 -16.97 3.70
C GLU A 43 3.13 -17.33 4.97
N THR A 44 3.83 -17.84 5.98
CA THR A 44 3.22 -18.23 7.27
C THR A 44 2.51 -17.05 7.94
N ILE A 45 3.11 -15.86 7.89
CA ILE A 45 2.54 -14.65 8.49
C ILE A 45 1.45 -14.02 7.60
N LEU A 46 1.63 -14.02 6.28
CA LEU A 46 0.73 -13.32 5.35
C LEU A 46 -0.51 -14.12 4.98
N ARG A 47 -0.45 -15.46 4.97
CA ARG A 47 -1.57 -16.33 4.58
C ARG A 47 -2.82 -16.14 5.46
N PRO A 48 -2.74 -16.02 6.80
CA PRO A 48 -3.90 -15.70 7.63
C PRO A 48 -4.54 -14.35 7.27
N LEU A 49 -3.72 -13.31 6.99
CA LEU A 49 -4.22 -12.02 6.56
C LEU A 49 -4.95 -12.12 5.20
N GLN A 50 -4.40 -12.90 4.26
CA GLN A 50 -5.04 -13.15 2.96
C GLN A 50 -6.41 -13.81 3.12
N ALA A 51 -6.51 -14.83 3.97
CA ALA A 51 -7.78 -15.50 4.28
C ALA A 51 -8.80 -14.52 4.90
N LEU A 52 -8.38 -13.70 5.86
CA LEU A 52 -9.24 -12.70 6.49
C LEU A 52 -9.74 -11.66 5.49
N CYS A 53 -8.86 -11.12 4.66
CA CYS A 53 -9.24 -10.15 3.64
C CYS A 53 -10.17 -10.78 2.60
N THR A 54 -9.91 -12.02 2.18
CA THR A 54 -10.78 -12.75 1.24
C THR A 54 -12.18 -12.94 1.83
N PHE A 55 -12.26 -13.37 3.10
CA PHE A 55 -13.52 -13.53 3.81
C PHE A 55 -14.26 -12.19 3.91
N GLN A 56 -13.57 -11.10 4.24
CA GLN A 56 -14.17 -9.77 4.29
C GLN A 56 -14.73 -9.34 2.92
N LEU A 57 -13.98 -9.54 1.84
CA LEU A 57 -14.43 -9.22 0.48
C LEU A 57 -15.67 -10.03 0.08
N GLN A 58 -15.73 -11.32 0.44
CA GLN A 58 -16.91 -12.17 0.23
C GLN A 58 -18.15 -11.68 1.00
N HIS A 59 -17.95 -10.97 2.12
CA HIS A 59 -19.01 -10.43 2.97
C HIS A 59 -19.20 -8.92 2.80
N GLY A 60 -18.84 -8.37 1.64
CA GLY A 60 -19.18 -7.00 1.24
C GLY A 60 -18.16 -5.92 1.60
N ALA A 61 -16.96 -6.28 2.08
CA ALA A 61 -15.87 -5.32 2.16
C ALA A 61 -15.44 -4.85 0.77
N GLN A 62 -14.93 -3.62 0.69
CA GLN A 62 -14.53 -2.99 -0.56
C GLN A 62 -13.01 -2.87 -0.67
N VAL A 63 -12.49 -3.05 -1.89
CA VAL A 63 -11.07 -2.84 -2.19
C VAL A 63 -10.77 -1.34 -2.18
N HIS A 64 -9.82 -0.94 -1.34
CA HIS A 64 -9.30 0.43 -1.35
C HIS A 64 -8.07 0.52 -2.26
N HIS A 65 -7.93 1.65 -2.96
CA HIS A 65 -6.77 1.96 -3.79
C HIS A 65 -5.95 3.11 -3.19
N SER A 66 -4.64 3.13 -3.51
CA SER A 66 -3.75 4.21 -3.07
C SER A 66 -4.18 5.55 -3.70
N LYS A 67 -3.88 6.66 -3.02
CA LYS A 67 -4.20 7.99 -3.53
C LYS A 67 -3.54 8.26 -4.90
N GLU A 68 -2.31 7.79 -5.09
CA GLU A 68 -1.62 7.84 -6.37
C GLU A 68 -2.43 7.15 -7.49
N HIS A 69 -2.91 5.93 -7.25
CA HIS A 69 -3.69 5.17 -8.23
C HIS A 69 -4.98 5.91 -8.58
N LEU A 70 -5.71 6.39 -7.57
CA LEU A 70 -6.95 7.14 -7.77
C LEU A 70 -6.71 8.41 -8.61
N LEU A 71 -5.61 9.13 -8.36
CA LEU A 71 -5.30 10.37 -9.09
C LEU A 71 -4.85 10.09 -10.53
N LYS A 72 -4.00 9.09 -10.77
CA LYS A 72 -3.50 8.76 -12.11
C LYS A 72 -4.59 8.26 -13.05
N ASN A 73 -5.57 7.53 -12.52
CA ASN A 73 -6.65 6.96 -13.31
C ASN A 73 -7.92 7.82 -13.35
N GLY A 74 -7.87 9.04 -12.80
CA GLY A 74 -9.04 9.93 -12.78
C GLY A 74 -10.20 9.46 -11.89
N LEU A 75 -9.95 8.51 -10.98
CA LEU A 75 -10.93 7.91 -10.06
C LEU A 75 -11.01 8.65 -8.71
N TYR A 76 -10.33 9.79 -8.56
CA TYR A 76 -10.31 10.56 -7.32
C TYR A 76 -11.56 11.45 -7.22
N ASP A 77 -12.49 11.03 -6.36
CA ASP A 77 -13.82 11.61 -6.16
C ASP A 77 -13.86 12.82 -5.20
N LYS A 78 -12.78 13.05 -4.45
CA LYS A 78 -12.72 14.09 -3.41
C LYS A 78 -12.32 15.45 -3.97
N PRO A 79 -12.83 16.55 -3.40
CA PRO A 79 -12.42 17.89 -3.80
C PRO A 79 -10.92 18.09 -3.55
N LEU A 80 -10.27 18.83 -4.46
CA LEU A 80 -8.87 19.17 -4.33
C LEU A 80 -8.66 20.10 -3.12
N PRO A 81 -7.58 19.90 -2.35
CA PRO A 81 -7.30 20.73 -1.19
C PRO A 81 -6.90 22.14 -1.63
N LYS A 82 -7.47 23.17 -0.98
CA LYS A 82 -7.13 24.58 -1.23
C LYS A 82 -5.71 24.96 -0.76
N ASN A 83 -5.15 24.20 0.19
CA ASN A 83 -3.82 24.48 0.73
C ASN A 83 -2.71 24.15 -0.29
N LYS A 84 -1.91 25.17 -0.68
CA LYS A 84 -0.81 25.05 -1.65
C LYS A 84 0.14 23.89 -1.37
N ARG A 85 0.51 23.65 -0.10
CA ARG A 85 1.41 22.54 0.28
C ARG A 85 0.77 21.17 -0.02
N LYS A 86 -0.52 21.01 0.27
CA LYS A 86 -1.25 19.76 -0.01
C LYS A 86 -1.43 19.55 -1.51
N LEU A 87 -1.71 20.62 -2.26
CA LEU A 87 -1.83 20.55 -3.72
C LEU A 87 -0.50 20.12 -4.37
N LYS A 88 0.61 20.73 -3.95
CA LYS A 88 1.96 20.35 -4.42
C LYS A 88 2.26 18.88 -4.13
N LYS A 89 1.90 18.39 -2.94
CA LYS A 89 2.04 16.97 -2.58
C LYS A 89 1.22 16.05 -3.50
N MET A 90 0.01 16.43 -3.89
CA MET A 90 -0.81 15.64 -4.82
C MET A 90 -0.23 15.64 -6.24
N GLN A 91 0.27 16.78 -6.72
CA GLN A 91 0.99 16.88 -8.00
C GLN A 91 2.23 15.97 -8.03
N PHE A 92 2.99 15.92 -6.94
CA PHE A 92 4.14 15.02 -6.82
C PHE A 92 3.77 13.53 -6.96
N LEU A 93 2.63 13.10 -6.42
CA LEU A 93 2.16 11.71 -6.54
C LEU A 93 1.82 11.34 -7.99
N VAL A 94 1.30 12.29 -8.78
CA VAL A 94 0.95 12.05 -10.19
C VAL A 94 2.20 12.00 -11.07
N ASN A 95 3.13 12.93 -10.86
CA ASN A 95 4.25 13.16 -11.77
C ASN A 95 5.44 12.20 -11.61
N ASN A 96 5.44 11.29 -10.62
CA ASN A 96 6.46 10.25 -10.45
C ASN A 96 7.93 10.77 -10.49
N VAL A 97 8.18 12.02 -10.11
CA VAL A 97 9.55 12.55 -10.06
C VAL A 97 10.23 11.93 -8.85
N LYS A 98 10.98 10.86 -9.10
CA LYS A 98 11.82 10.16 -8.13
C LYS A 98 12.80 11.17 -7.50
N ILE A 99 12.91 11.12 -6.17
CA ILE A 99 14.10 11.60 -5.45
C ILE A 99 15.19 10.55 -5.67
#